data_AF-A0A7Y2FJG7-F1
#
_entry.id   AF-A0A7Y2FJG7-F1
#
_cell.length_a   1.000
_cell.length_b   1.000
_cell.length_c   1.000
_cell.angle_alpha   90.00
_cell.angle_beta   90.00
_cell.angle_gamma   90.00
#
_symmetry.space_group_name_H-M   'P 1'
#
loop_
_entity.id
_entity.type
_entity.pdbx_description
1 polymer ?
#
loop_
_entity_poly.entity_id
_entity_poly.type
_entity_poly.pdbx_seq_one_letter_code
_entity_poly.pdbx_strand_id
1 'polypeptide(L)' 'MKKYEYEVVSIKYSIWTGRAKEDYLQVINEYGQNGWRFVGFAPINMKPKGTKGIELVFEKEL' A
#
# COMPACT_ATOMS: atom_id res chain seq x y z
N MET A 1 -14.10 7.27 22.18
CA MET A 1 -13.37 7.54 20.91
C MET A 1 -13.04 6.21 20.28
N LYS A 2 -13.17 6.10 18.96
CA LYS A 2 -12.74 4.90 18.23
C LYS A 2 -11.22 4.80 18.26
N LYS A 3 -10.69 3.59 18.33
CA LYS A 3 -9.26 3.29 18.25
C LYS A 3 -9.02 2.47 16.98
N TYR A 4 -7.84 2.61 16.39
CA TYR A 4 -7.50 1.94 15.14
C TYR A 4 -6.12 1.32 15.23
N GLU A 5 -5.99 0.13 14.65
CA GLU A 5 -4.72 -0.47 14.25
C GLU A 5 -4.43 -0.07 12.80
N TYR A 6 -3.17 0.23 12.48
CA TYR A 6 -2.73 0.61 11.15
C TYR A 6 -1.72 -0.39 10.60
N GLU A 7 -1.85 -0.72 9.32
CA GLU A 7 -0.90 -1.58 8.61
C GLU A 7 -0.46 -0.94 7.29
N VAL A 8 0.82 -1.10 6.95
CA VAL A 8 1.40 -0.54 5.72
C VAL A 8 1.97 -1.66 4.86
N VAL A 9 1.50 -1.74 3.61
CA VAL A 9 1.95 -2.74 2.64
C VAL A 9 2.76 -2.07 1.54
N SER A 10 4.02 -2.47 1.38
CA SER A 10 4.90 -1.96 0.33
C SER A 10 4.78 -2.76 -0.97
N ILE A 11 4.41 -2.09 -2.05
CA ILE A 11 4.47 -2.61 -3.42
C ILE A 11 5.66 -1.96 -4.13
N LYS A 12 6.68 -2.76 -4.45
CA LYS A 12 7.93 -2.26 -5.04
C LYS A 12 7.91 -2.36 -6.56
N TYR A 13 8.47 -1.36 -7.22
CA TYR A 13 8.67 -1.40 -8.66
C TYR A 13 9.97 -2.14 -9.00
N SER A 14 9.93 -2.97 -10.03
CA SER A 14 11.12 -3.59 -10.60
C SER A 14 12.07 -2.52 -11.13
N ILE A 15 13.35 -2.62 -10.79
CA ILE A 15 14.39 -1.70 -11.26
C ILE A 15 14.57 -1.79 -12.79
N TRP A 16 14.27 -2.96 -13.37
CA TRP A 16 14.47 -3.23 -14.79
C TRP A 16 13.28 -2.80 -15.65
N THR A 17 12.05 -2.99 -15.17
CA THR A 17 10.84 -2.73 -15.96
C THR A 17 10.07 -1.49 -15.50
N GLY A 18 10.39 -0.94 -14.32
CA GLY A 18 9.68 0.17 -13.71
C GLY A 18 8.25 -0.16 -13.26
N ARG A 19 7.83 -1.43 -13.35
CA ARG A 19 6.46 -1.88 -13.02
C ARG A 19 6.46 -2.66 -11.71
N ALA A 20 5.36 -2.56 -10.97
CA ALA A 20 5.06 -3.47 -9.86
C ALA A 20 4.83 -4.88 -10.40
N LYS A 21 5.20 -5.89 -9.60
CA LYS A 21 4.83 -7.29 -9.89
C LYS A 21 3.43 -7.58 -9.35
N GLU A 22 3.11 -7.00 -8.20
CA GLU A 22 1.84 -7.12 -7.50
C GLU A 22 0.79 -6.18 -8.10
N ASP A 23 -0.45 -6.66 -8.24
CA ASP A 23 -1.60 -5.82 -8.54
C ASP A 23 -2.10 -5.18 -7.23
N TYR A 24 -1.98 -3.86 -7.13
CA TYR A 24 -2.39 -3.12 -5.92
C TYR A 24 -3.88 -3.30 -5.60
N LEU A 25 -4.73 -3.50 -6.61
CA LEU A 25 -6.16 -3.70 -6.40
C LEU A 25 -6.44 -5.06 -5.78
N GLN A 26 -5.67 -6.08 -6.15
CA GLN A 26 -5.74 -7.39 -5.51
C GLN A 26 -5.39 -7.29 -4.02
N VAL A 27 -4.30 -6.59 -3.68
CA VAL A 27 -3.89 -6.37 -2.29
C VAL A 27 -4.99 -5.65 -1.50
N ILE A 28 -5.59 -4.60 -2.05
CA ILE A 28 -6.70 -3.88 -1.40
C ILE A 28 -7.89 -4.81 -1.15
N ASN A 29 -8.25 -5.65 -2.13
CA ASN A 29 -9.37 -6.58 -1.99
C ASN A 29 -9.09 -7.65 -0.92
N GLU A 30 -7.87 -8.21 -0.89
CA GLU A 30 -7.46 -9.20 0.12
C GLU A 30 -7.52 -8.62 1.54
N TYR A 31 -7.01 -7.39 1.73
CA TYR A 31 -7.10 -6.70 3.03
C TYR A 31 -8.56 -6.37 3.41
N GLY A 32 -9.36 -5.91 2.44
CA GLY A 32 -10.79 -5.65 2.61
C GLY A 32 -11.57 -6.88 3.09
N GLN A 33 -11.29 -8.06 2.52
CA GLN A 33 -11.89 -9.33 2.94
C GLN A 33 -11.53 -9.71 4.39
N ASN A 34 -10.38 -9.23 4.90
CA ASN A 34 -9.91 -9.47 6.27
C ASN A 34 -10.35 -8.37 7.27
N GLY A 35 -11.25 -7.48 6.85
CA GLY A 35 -11.82 -6.42 7.68
C GLY A 35 -10.93 -5.19 7.83
N TRP A 36 -9.94 -5.02 6.96
CA TRP A 36 -9.13 -3.80 6.89
C TRP A 36 -9.74 -2.81 5.91
N ARG A 37 -9.70 -1.52 6.27
CA ARG A 37 -10.15 -0.41 5.44
C ARG A 37 -8.95 0.25 4.76
N PHE A 38 -8.99 0.38 3.43
CA PHE A 38 -8.00 1.17 2.71
C PHE A 38 -8.17 2.66 3.04
N VAL A 39 -7.09 3.31 3.47
CA VAL A 39 -7.08 4.73 3.89
C VAL A 39 -6.40 5.62 2.87
N GLY A 40 -5.37 5.10 2.19
CA GLY A 40 -4.63 5.86 1.19
C GLY A 40 -3.31 5.21 0.82
N PHE A 41 -2.47 5.94 0.10
CA PHE A 41 -1.16 5.46 -0.32
C PHE A 41 -0.12 6.58 -0.30
N ALA A 42 1.15 6.19 -0.17
CA ALA A 42 2.30 7.07 -0.25
C ALA A 42 3.39 6.50 -1.16
N PRO A 43 4.17 7.33 -1.86
CA PRO A 43 5.28 6.86 -2.68
C PRO A 43 6.50 6.48 -1.84
N ILE A 44 7.12 5.33 -2.12
CA ILE A 44 8.34 4.89 -1.45
C ILE A 44 9.52 5.74 -1.93
N ASN A 45 10.13 6.50 -1.01
CA ASN A 45 11.35 7.27 -1.26
C ASN A 45 11.26 8.14 -2.53
N MET A 46 10.33 9.10 -2.55
CA MET A 46 10.18 10.05 -3.66
C MET A 46 11.50 10.76 -3.98
N LYS A 47 11.96 10.68 -5.23
CA LYS A 47 13.16 11.37 -5.74
C LYS A 47 12.83 12.04 -7.09
N PRO A 48 13.65 12.99 -7.57
CA PRO A 48 13.43 13.63 -8.89
C PRO A 48 13.31 12.65 -10.06
N LYS A 49 13.88 11.43 -9.93
CA LYS A 49 13.80 10.34 -10.92
C LYS A 49 12.61 9.40 -10.72
N GLY A 50 11.63 9.78 -9.91
CA GLY A 50 10.45 8.97 -9.59
C GLY A 50 10.55 8.26 -8.24
N THR A 51 9.65 7.29 -8.03
CA THR A 51 9.53 6.53 -6.78
C THR A 51 9.92 5.06 -6.99
N LYS A 52 10.36 4.40 -5.91
CA LYS A 52 10.73 2.96 -5.94
C LYS A 52 9.53 2.03 -5.79
N GLY A 53 8.33 2.58 -5.62
CA GLY A 53 7.12 1.82 -5.36
C GLY A 53 6.10 2.66 -4.60
N ILE A 54 5.06 2.01 -4.09
CA ILE A 54 4.04 2.64 -3.25
C ILE A 54 3.86 1.86 -1.96
N GLU A 55 3.44 2.56 -0.92
CA GLU A 55 2.97 2.03 0.34
C GLU A 55 1.47 2.24 0.40
N LEU A 56 0.71 1.16 0.58
CA LEU A 56 -0.72 1.21 0.84
C LEU A 56 -0.93 1.23 2.36
N VAL A 57 -1.78 2.14 2.84
CA VAL A 57 -2.09 2.29 4.27
C VAL A 57 -3.50 1.77 4.51
N PHE A 58 -3.61 0.86 5.47
CA PHE A 58 -4.86 0.28 5.93
C PHE A 58 -5.07 0.58 7.40
N GLU A 59 -6.35 0.59 7.80
CA GLU A 59 -6.72 0.65 9.21
C GLU A 59 -7.80 -0.37 9.56
N LYS A 60 -7.86 -0.78 10.82
CA LYS A 60 -8.91 -1.64 11.36
C LYS A 60 -9.33 -1.11 12.73
N GLU A 61 -10.63 -1.00 12.95
CA GLU A 61 -11.18 -0.54 14.25
C GLU A 61 -10.88 -1.61 15.33
N LEU A 62 -10.33 -1.16 16.47
CA LEU A 62 -9.99 -1.97 17.65
C LEU A 62 -11.19 -2.15 18.59
#